data_AF-A0A9X0A0W8-F1
#
_entry.id   AF-A0A9X0A0W8-F1
#
_cell.length_a   1.000
_cell.length_b   1.000
_cell.length_c   1.000
_cell.angle_alpha   90.00
_cell.angle_beta   90.00
_cell.angle_gamma   90.00
#
_symmetry.space_group_name_H-M   'P 1'
#
loop_
_entity.id
_entity.type
_entity.pdbx_description
1 polymer ?
#
loop_
_entity_poly.entity_id
_entity_poly.type
_entity_poly.pdbx_seq_one_letter_code
_entity_poly.pdbx_strand_id
1 'polypeptide(L)'
;MACHVLSEMSPGGSLMSTTSETSMQHLVSSSLQAEVKLQYNSLSELLRTLLVLLSCQDTILRRKMVRIGQSLERYRDVKLQQFRSRLAMEDAHLANHLVEMLDSALTKYRTWLEKKSASRISS
;
A
#
# COMPACT_ATOMS: atom_id res chain seq x y z
N MET A 1 -33.76 4.94 -34.22
CA MET A 1 -32.80 4.13 -33.43
C MET A 1 -32.03 5.08 -32.51
N ALA A 2 -32.68 5.56 -31.45
CA ALA A 2 -32.14 6.58 -30.54
C ALA A 2 -32.51 6.32 -29.06
N CYS A 3 -33.60 5.57 -28.79
CA CYS A 3 -33.96 5.16 -27.43
C CYS A 3 -32.93 4.22 -26.77
N HIS A 4 -32.15 3.46 -27.55
CA HIS A 4 -31.17 2.54 -26.97
C HIS A 4 -29.96 3.28 -26.37
N VAL A 5 -29.53 4.36 -27.00
CA VAL A 5 -28.38 5.19 -26.55
C VAL A 5 -28.76 6.01 -25.31
N LEU A 6 -30.02 6.43 -25.18
CA LEU A 6 -30.48 7.15 -23.99
C LEU A 6 -30.56 6.27 -22.73
N SER A 7 -30.74 4.95 -22.89
CA SER A 7 -30.73 4.03 -21.75
C SER A 7 -29.33 3.78 -21.21
N GLU A 8 -28.30 3.85 -22.07
CA GLU A 8 -26.88 3.71 -21.70
C GLU A 8 -26.27 5.02 -21.15
N MET A 9 -26.92 6.17 -21.39
CA MET A 9 -26.48 7.49 -20.91
C MET A 9 -27.29 8.04 -19.74
N SER A 10 -28.30 7.30 -19.25
CA SER A 10 -29.06 7.73 -18.07
C SER A 10 -28.22 7.54 -16.80
N PRO A 11 -27.89 8.60 -16.04
CA PRO A 11 -27.04 8.54 -14.85
C PRO A 11 -27.58 7.59 -13.76
N GLY A 12 -28.86 7.20 -13.84
CA GLY A 12 -29.49 6.25 -12.90
C GLY A 12 -29.14 4.77 -13.13
N GLY A 13 -28.68 4.39 -14.34
CA GLY A 13 -28.38 2.98 -14.66
C GLY A 13 -27.07 2.48 -14.05
N SER A 14 -26.01 3.28 -14.12
CA SER A 14 -24.72 2.97 -13.48
C SER A 14 -24.80 2.99 -11.95
N LEU A 15 -25.67 3.84 -11.40
CA LEU A 15 -25.88 3.97 -9.95
C LEU A 15 -26.54 2.73 -9.33
N MET A 16 -27.45 2.06 -10.03
CA MET A 16 -28.10 0.84 -9.52
C MET A 16 -27.20 -0.40 -9.52
N SER A 17 -26.19 -0.46 -10.39
CA SER A 17 -25.14 -1.49 -10.31
C SER A 17 -24.20 -1.25 -9.11
N THR A 18 -23.99 0.01 -8.71
CA THR A 18 -23.12 0.35 -7.56
C THR A 18 -23.78 0.14 -6.20
N THR A 19 -25.11 0.01 -6.13
CA THR A 19 -25.85 -0.23 -4.89
C THR A 19 -26.23 -1.69 -4.67
N SER A 20 -25.79 -2.61 -5.54
CA SER A 20 -25.82 -4.01 -5.14
C SER A 20 -24.78 -4.18 -4.04
N GLU A 21 -25.25 -4.35 -2.80
CA GLU A 21 -24.53 -5.02 -1.71
C GLU A 21 -24.16 -6.44 -2.17
N THR A 22 -23.33 -6.53 -3.19
CA THR A 22 -22.67 -7.76 -3.58
C THR A 22 -21.76 -8.03 -2.39
N SER A 23 -22.13 -9.00 -1.57
CA SER A 23 -21.33 -9.41 -0.42
C SER A 23 -19.91 -9.70 -0.92
N MET A 24 -19.01 -8.71 -0.79
CA MET A 24 -17.62 -8.74 -1.29
C MET A 24 -16.86 -9.97 -0.78
N GLN A 25 -17.36 -10.56 0.31
CA GLN A 25 -16.90 -11.79 0.93
C GLN A 25 -16.85 -12.99 -0.02
N HIS A 26 -17.63 -12.99 -1.11
CA HIS A 26 -17.70 -14.10 -2.08
C HIS A 26 -16.93 -13.86 -3.38
N LEU A 27 -16.34 -12.67 -3.60
CA LEU A 27 -15.59 -12.39 -4.82
C LEU A 27 -14.13 -12.88 -4.75
N VAL A 28 -13.60 -13.05 -3.54
CA VAL A 28 -12.19 -13.43 -3.32
C VAL A 28 -12.14 -14.66 -2.42
N SER A 29 -11.35 -15.67 -2.79
CA SER A 29 -11.18 -16.89 -1.98
C SER A 29 -10.73 -16.58 -0.54
N SER A 30 -11.18 -17.38 0.43
CA SER A 30 -10.85 -17.17 1.85
C SER A 30 -9.34 -17.28 2.14
N SER A 31 -8.63 -18.13 1.39
CA SER A 31 -7.17 -18.23 1.43
C SER A 31 -6.49 -16.94 1.00
N LEU A 32 -6.93 -16.33 -0.11
CA LEU A 32 -6.40 -15.07 -0.59
C LEU A 32 -6.71 -13.91 0.37
N GLN A 33 -7.92 -13.89 0.96
CA GLN A 33 -8.26 -12.93 2.01
C GLN A 33 -7.31 -13.04 3.22
N ALA A 34 -6.97 -14.26 3.65
CA ALA A 34 -6.03 -14.49 4.74
C ALA A 34 -4.62 -14.01 4.38
N GLU A 35 -4.18 -14.26 3.14
CA GLU A 35 -2.87 -13.81 2.66
C GLU A 35 -2.79 -12.27 2.59
N VAL A 36 -3.81 -11.60 2.04
CA VAL A 36 -3.91 -10.13 2.02
C VAL A 36 -3.80 -9.57 3.44
N LYS A 37 -4.57 -10.12 4.39
CA LYS A 37 -4.50 -9.70 5.81
C LYS A 37 -3.09 -9.87 6.40
N LEU A 38 -2.41 -10.96 6.07
CA LEU A 38 -1.02 -11.18 6.51
C LEU A 38 -0.07 -10.13 5.94
N GLN A 39 -0.22 -9.76 4.67
CA GLN A 39 0.58 -8.68 4.06
C GLN A 39 0.31 -7.33 4.76
N TYR A 40 -0.96 -6.99 5.01
CA TYR A 40 -1.32 -5.77 5.73
C TYR A 40 -0.72 -5.74 7.14
N ASN A 41 -0.83 -6.83 7.89
CA ASN A 41 -0.27 -6.91 9.24
C ASN A 41 1.26 -6.74 9.21
N SER A 42 1.94 -7.47 8.32
CA SER A 42 3.40 -7.40 8.17
C SER A 42 3.88 -6.00 7.79
N LEU A 43 3.19 -5.33 6.86
CA LEU A 43 3.54 -3.98 6.44
C LEU A 43 3.23 -2.96 7.54
N SER A 44 2.06 -3.06 8.18
CA SER A 44 1.64 -2.14 9.25
C SER A 44 2.62 -2.10 10.42
N GLU A 45 3.18 -3.24 10.82
CA GLU A 45 4.20 -3.29 11.87
C GLU A 45 5.49 -2.56 11.48
N LEU A 46 5.95 -2.71 10.24
CA LEU A 46 7.10 -1.98 9.71
C LEU A 46 6.82 -0.48 9.67
N LEU A 47 5.63 -0.09 9.21
CA LEU A 47 5.21 1.31 9.11
C LEU A 47 5.09 1.98 10.49
N ARG A 48 4.45 1.32 11.47
CA ARG A 48 4.36 1.81 12.85
C ARG A 48 5.74 2.08 13.41
N THR A 49 6.66 1.13 13.25
CA THR A 49 8.03 1.28 13.70
C THR A 49 8.71 2.47 13.01
N LEU A 50 8.59 2.60 11.69
CA LEU A 50 9.17 3.72 10.95
C LEU A 50 8.62 5.07 11.44
N LEU A 51 7.31 5.19 11.62
CA LEU A 51 6.66 6.43 12.06
C LEU A 51 7.08 6.85 13.46
N VAL A 52 7.23 5.89 14.40
CA VAL A 52 7.78 6.17 15.74
C VAL A 52 9.21 6.70 15.62
N LEU A 53 10.05 6.04 14.81
CA LEU A 53 11.45 6.46 14.63
C LEU A 53 11.59 7.82 13.94
N LEU A 54 10.67 8.16 13.03
CA LEU A 54 10.61 9.46 12.36
C LEU A 54 10.32 10.61 13.32
N SER A 55 9.52 10.35 14.36
CA SER A 55 9.13 11.35 15.36
C SER A 55 10.14 11.50 16.49
N CYS A 56 11.00 10.50 16.72
CA CYS A 56 12.00 10.54 17.79
C CYS A 56 13.28 11.30 17.37
N GLN A 57 13.79 12.17 18.25
CA GLN A 57 15.02 12.94 18.02
C GLN A 57 16.32 12.17 18.38
N ASP A 58 16.20 10.98 18.96
CA ASP A 58 17.31 10.22 19.52
C ASP A 58 18.28 9.70 18.43
N THR A 59 19.59 9.83 18.68
CA THR A 59 20.67 9.40 17.77
C THR A 59 20.83 7.87 17.73
N ILE A 60 20.44 7.13 18.77
CA ILE A 60 20.51 5.66 18.81
C ILE A 60 19.43 5.05 17.91
N LEU A 61 18.22 5.61 17.93
CA LEU A 61 17.11 5.22 17.06
C LEU A 61 17.43 5.43 15.57
N ARG A 62 18.40 6.30 15.26
CA ARG A 62 18.85 6.61 13.91
C ARG A 62 19.48 5.42 13.17
N ARG A 63 20.23 4.56 13.86
CA ARG A 63 20.77 3.31 13.28
C ARG A 63 19.65 2.31 13.01
N LYS A 64 18.65 2.24 13.91
CA LYS A 64 17.46 1.40 13.74
C LYS A 64 16.65 1.84 12.53
N MET A 65 16.54 3.15 12.28
CA MET A 65 15.79 3.70 11.16
C MET A 65 16.37 3.32 9.79
N VAL A 66 17.71 3.26 9.65
CA VAL A 66 18.34 2.77 8.41
C VAL A 66 17.99 1.31 8.16
N ARG A 67 18.05 0.46 9.20
CA ARG A 67 17.67 -0.96 9.07
C ARG A 67 16.19 -1.13 8.69
N ILE A 68 15.29 -0.33 9.28
CA ILE A 68 13.86 -0.38 8.94
C ILE A 68 13.62 0.09 7.51
N GLY A 69 14.30 1.15 7.05
CA GLY A 69 14.24 1.58 5.65
C GLY A 69 14.65 0.47 4.67
N GLN A 70 15.78 -0.20 4.92
CA GLN A 70 16.23 -1.34 4.13
C GLN A 70 15.24 -2.52 4.15
N SER A 71 14.62 -2.78 5.32
CA SER A 71 13.56 -3.80 5.42
C SER A 71 12.33 -3.43 4.60
N LEU A 72 11.94 -2.15 4.53
CA LEU A 72 10.83 -1.68 3.70
C LEU A 72 11.15 -1.81 2.21
N GLU A 73 12.37 -1.45 1.78
CA GLU A 73 12.81 -1.64 0.39
C GLU A 73 12.81 -3.12 0.00
N ARG A 74 13.35 -3.99 0.86
CA ARG A 74 13.29 -5.44 0.64
C ARG A 74 11.86 -5.97 0.62
N TYR A 75 10.98 -5.46 1.48
CA TYR A 75 9.57 -5.82 1.46
C TYR A 75 8.93 -5.45 0.11
N ARG A 76 9.22 -4.25 -0.43
CA ARG A 76 8.75 -3.79 -1.74
C ARG A 76 9.23 -4.71 -2.85
N ASP A 77 10.53 -4.94 -2.92
CA ASP A 77 11.18 -5.57 -4.08
C ASP A 77 10.97 -7.07 -4.12
N VAL A 78 10.83 -7.71 -2.95
CA VAL A 78 10.71 -9.16 -2.84
C VAL A 78 9.28 -9.54 -2.48
N LYS A 79 8.87 -9.22 -1.24
CA LYS A 79 7.65 -9.81 -0.66
C LYS A 79 6.38 -9.32 -1.36
N LEU A 80 6.29 -8.02 -1.63
CA LEU A 80 5.14 -7.42 -2.31
C LEU A 80 5.11 -7.78 -3.80
N GLN A 81 6.25 -7.80 -4.50
CA GLN A 81 6.28 -8.26 -5.89
C GLN A 81 5.88 -9.74 -6.01
N GLN A 82 6.38 -10.60 -5.12
CA GLN A 82 5.99 -12.01 -5.08
C GLN A 82 4.48 -12.17 -4.87
N PHE A 83 3.91 -11.43 -3.91
CA PHE A 83 2.47 -11.42 -3.70
C PHE A 83 1.71 -10.98 -4.95
N ARG A 84 2.10 -9.85 -5.57
CA ARG A 84 1.47 -9.34 -6.80
C ARG A 84 1.55 -10.31 -7.97
N SER A 85 2.69 -10.99 -8.14
CA SER A 85 2.89 -11.96 -9.23
C SER A 85 2.00 -13.20 -9.12
N ARG A 86 1.45 -13.47 -7.94
CA ARG A 86 0.53 -14.59 -7.69
C ARG A 86 -0.94 -14.22 -7.85
N LEU A 87 -1.25 -12.93 -7.91
CA LEU A 87 -2.63 -12.48 -8.08
C LEU A 87 -3.08 -12.69 -9.52
N ALA A 88 -4.31 -13.16 -9.69
CA ALA A 88 -4.98 -13.11 -10.97
C ALA A 88 -5.19 -11.65 -11.40
N MET A 89 -5.37 -11.41 -12.71
CA MET A 89 -5.57 -10.06 -13.26
C MET A 89 -6.78 -9.35 -12.63
N GLU A 90 -7.85 -10.09 -12.33
CA GLU A 90 -9.05 -9.60 -11.66
C GLU A 90 -8.79 -9.16 -10.20
N ASP A 91 -7.84 -9.81 -9.53
CA ASP A 91 -7.49 -9.57 -8.12
C ASP A 91 -6.31 -8.60 -7.94
N ALA A 92 -5.70 -8.12 -9.02
CA ALA A 92 -4.52 -7.25 -8.97
C ALA A 92 -4.74 -5.99 -8.11
N HIS A 93 -5.99 -5.51 -8.06
CA HIS A 93 -6.41 -4.36 -7.26
C HIS A 93 -6.19 -4.54 -5.75
N LEU A 94 -6.17 -5.77 -5.24
CA LEU A 94 -6.00 -6.08 -3.81
C LEU A 94 -4.63 -5.65 -3.27
N ALA A 95 -3.62 -5.54 -4.14
CA ALA A 95 -2.28 -5.10 -3.76
C ALA A 95 -2.06 -3.59 -3.88
N ASN A 96 -2.94 -2.85 -4.56
CA ASN A 96 -2.69 -1.43 -4.89
C ASN A 96 -2.48 -0.58 -3.64
N HIS A 97 -3.36 -0.73 -2.65
CA HIS A 97 -3.24 0.06 -1.44
C HIS A 97 -1.99 -0.31 -0.61
N LEU A 98 -1.56 -1.59 -0.61
CA LEU A 98 -0.29 -1.99 0.01
C LEU A 98 0.91 -1.30 -0.67
N VAL A 99 0.88 -1.15 -2.00
CA VAL A 99 1.90 -0.43 -2.76
C VAL A 99 1.92 1.05 -2.37
N GLU A 100 0.77 1.71 -2.35
CA GLU A 100 0.65 3.13 -1.99
C GLU A 100 1.16 3.42 -0.57
N MET A 101 0.78 2.59 0.41
CA MET A 101 1.25 2.73 1.79
C MET A 101 2.78 2.61 1.87
N LEU A 102 3.36 1.68 1.10
CA LEU A 102 4.79 1.43 1.08
C LEU A 102 5.56 2.56 0.39
N ASP A 103 5.07 3.06 -0.74
CA ASP A 103 5.69 4.17 -1.47
C ASP A 103 5.65 5.47 -0.68
N SER A 104 4.54 5.75 0.01
CA SER A 104 4.42 6.88 0.92
C SER A 104 5.45 6.80 2.05
N ALA A 105 5.62 5.62 2.64
CA ALA A 105 6.58 5.41 3.72
C ALA A 105 8.04 5.52 3.26
N LEU A 106 8.37 4.94 2.10
CA LEU A 106 9.69 5.04 1.50
C LEU A 106 10.02 6.48 1.11
N THR A 107 9.04 7.25 0.63
CA THR A 107 9.20 8.68 0.37
C THR A 107 9.59 9.43 1.64
N LYS A 108 8.85 9.23 2.74
CA LYS A 108 9.19 9.84 4.04
C LYS A 108 10.58 9.44 4.54
N TYR A 109 10.95 8.18 4.38
CA TYR A 109 12.28 7.68 4.73
C TYR A 109 13.40 8.35 3.91
N ARG A 110 13.21 8.49 2.60
CA ARG A 110 14.17 9.17 1.70
C ARG A 110 14.33 10.64 2.04
N THR A 111 13.23 11.38 2.21
CA THR A 111 13.27 12.78 2.64
C THR A 111 14.01 12.93 3.98
N TRP A 112 13.80 12.02 4.92
CA TRP A 112 14.54 12.02 6.18
C TRP A 112 16.04 11.75 5.98
N LEU A 113 16.41 10.83 5.09
CA LEU A 113 17.80 10.50 4.78
C LEU A 113 18.53 11.70 4.13
N GLU A 114 17.87 12.36 3.18
CA GLU A 114 18.37 13.56 2.50
C GLU A 114 18.64 14.70 3.49
N LYS A 115 17.67 15.02 4.37
CA LYS A 115 17.84 16.05 5.42
C LYS A 115 19.06 15.79 6.30
N LYS A 116 19.35 14.52 6.58
CA LYS A 116 20.53 14.12 7.38
C LYS A 116 21.84 14.18 6.60
N SER A 117 21.81 13.97 5.28
CA SER A 117 22.99 14.16 4.44
C SER A 117 23.35 15.63 4.32
N ALA A 118 22.34 16.51 4.15
CA ALA A 118 22.52 17.96 4.11
C ALA A 118 23.07 18.50 5.44
N SER A 119 22.57 18.02 6.58
CA SER A 119 23.05 18.46 7.91
C SER A 119 24.50 18.05 8.21
N ARG A 120 25.09 17.10 7.48
CA ARG A 120 26.50 16.71 7.64
C ARG A 120 27.47 17.54 6.80
N ILE A 121 26.98 18.23 5.78
CA ILE A 121 27.79 19.05 4.88
C ILE A 121 27.94 20.49 5.44
N SER A 122 27.04 20.90 6.33
CA SER A 122 27.06 22.23 6.98
C SER A 122 27.70 22.25 8.38
N SER A 123 28.55 21.29 8.73
CA SER A 123 29.20 21.18 10.05
C SER A 123 30.69 20.94 9.91
#